data_AF-A0A950NZS6-F1
#
_entry.id   AF-A0A950NZS6-F1
#
_cell.length_a   1.000
_cell.length_b   1.000
_cell.length_c   1.000
_cell.angle_alpha   90.00
_cell.angle_beta   90.00
_cell.angle_gamma   90.00
#
_symmetry.space_group_name_H-M   'P 1'
#
loop_
_entity.id
_entity.type
_entity.pdbx_description
1 polymer ?
#
loop_
_entity_poly.entity_id
_entity_poly.type
_entity_poly.pdbx_seq_one_letter_code
_entity_poly.pdbx_strand_id
1 'polypeptide(L)' 'MTDPPVNLGPACPGCGEPWLRPTAVPGRYRCVYCLRRYELVSVCPNCGEHSTIVRMSTTAIVACNHCQGSMLQVV' A
#
# COMPACT_ATOMS: atom_id res chain seq x y z
N MET A 1 12.87 -28.98 -2.73
CA MET A 1 13.37 -27.76 -2.08
C MET A 1 12.42 -26.64 -2.46
N THR A 2 11.51 -26.29 -1.55
CA THR A 2 10.57 -25.18 -1.78
C THR A 2 11.20 -23.96 -1.12
N ASP A 3 11.76 -23.07 -1.94
CA ASP A 3 12.35 -21.80 -1.49
C ASP A 3 11.28 -20.99 -0.72
N PRO A 4 11.59 -20.42 0.46
CA PRO A 4 10.61 -19.63 1.19
C PRO A 4 10.23 -18.42 0.32
N PRO A 5 8.94 -18.07 0.21
CA PRO A 5 8.53 -16.92 -0.60
C PRO A 5 9.20 -15.68 -0.05
N VAL A 6 10.18 -15.16 -0.79
CA VAL A 6 10.88 -13.94 -0.44
C VAL A 6 9.83 -12.84 -0.34
N ASN A 7 9.63 -12.29 0.85
CA ASN A 7 8.72 -11.18 1.06
C ASN A 7 9.35 -9.91 0.49
N LEU A 8 9.13 -9.67 -0.81
CA LEU A 8 9.73 -8.57 -1.55
C LEU A 8 9.12 -7.20 -1.20
N GLY A 9 7.95 -7.21 -0.55
CA GLY A 9 7.22 -6.02 -0.12
C GLY A 9 5.76 -6.07 -0.55
N PRO A 10 4.99 -4.99 -0.27
CA PRO A 10 3.61 -4.88 -0.71
C PRO A 10 3.49 -4.81 -2.23
N ALA A 11 2.43 -5.40 -2.77
CA ALA A 11 2.10 -5.34 -4.19
C ALA A 11 1.67 -3.92 -4.60
N CYS A 12 2.17 -3.47 -5.74
CA CYS A 12 1.76 -2.22 -6.35
C CYS A 12 0.38 -2.38 -7.00
N PRO A 13 -0.62 -1.54 -6.67
CA PRO A 13 -1.96 -1.66 -7.26
C PRO A 13 -2.01 -1.31 -8.75
N GLY A 14 -0.98 -0.64 -9.29
CA GLY A 14 -0.91 -0.28 -10.70
C GLY A 14 -0.26 -1.34 -11.61
N CYS A 15 0.82 -1.98 -11.18
CA CYS A 15 1.56 -2.98 -11.97
C CYS A 15 1.55 -4.40 -11.39
N GLY A 16 1.00 -4.59 -10.19
CA GLY A 16 0.90 -5.89 -9.51
C GLY A 16 2.19 -6.36 -8.83
N GLU A 17 3.33 -5.71 -9.06
CA GLU A 17 4.60 -6.19 -8.53
C GLU A 17 4.84 -5.84 -7.06
N PRO A 18 5.58 -6.68 -6.31
CA PRO A 18 5.81 -6.54 -4.87
C PRO A 18 6.86 -5.48 -4.50
N TRP A 19 7.23 -4.59 -5.42
CA TRP A 19 8.29 -3.59 -5.25
C TRP A 19 7.78 -2.22 -4.76
N LEU A 20 6.68 -2.18 -4.01
CA LEU A 20 6.15 -0.95 -3.46
C LEU A 20 6.94 -0.56 -2.19
N ARG A 21 7.59 0.62 -2.21
CA ARG A 21 8.43 1.10 -1.10
C ARG A 21 7.84 2.35 -0.47
N PRO A 22 7.86 2.48 0.87
CA PRO A 22 7.53 3.74 1.53
C PRO A 22 8.58 4.80 1.19
N THR A 23 8.17 6.06 1.19
CA THR A 23 9.07 7.21 1.00
C THR A 23 9.37 7.90 2.33
N ALA A 24 10.19 8.95 2.31
CA ALA A 24 10.47 9.77 3.50
C ALA A 24 9.21 10.46 4.07
N VAL A 25 8.16 10.61 3.26
CA VAL A 25 6.89 11.20 3.69
C VAL A 25 5.96 10.08 4.18
N PRO A 26 5.42 10.17 5.41
CA PRO A 26 4.50 9.18 5.93
C PRO A 26 3.25 9.07 5.06
N GLY A 27 2.78 7.85 4.81
CA GLY A 27 1.65 7.59 3.94
C GLY A 27 1.96 7.72 2.44
N ARG A 28 3.17 8.11 2.02
CA ARG A 28 3.54 8.10 0.60
C ARG A 28 4.37 6.88 0.25
N TYR A 29 4.00 6.23 -0.85
CA TYR A 29 4.63 5.06 -1.40
C TYR A 29 5.06 5.30 -2.85
N ARG A 30 6.10 4.62 -3.29
CA ARG A 30 6.55 4.63 -4.67
C ARG A 30 6.85 3.21 -5.12
N CYS A 31 6.33 2.84 -6.28
CA CYS A 31 6.74 1.59 -6.91
C CYS A 31 8.11 1.79 -7.56
N VAL A 32 9.05 0.87 -7.33
CA VAL A 32 10.38 0.94 -7.95
C VAL A 32 10.33 0.57 -9.44
N TYR A 33 9.38 -0.26 -9.84
CA TYR A 33 9.25 -0.71 -11.23
C TYR A 33 8.48 0.27 -12.11
N CYS A 34 7.20 0.51 -11.82
CA CYS A 34 6.39 1.42 -12.65
C CYS A 34 6.60 2.91 -12.31
N LEU A 35 7.45 3.23 -11.32
CA LEU A 35 7.78 4.59 -10.85
C LEU A 35 6.59 5.45 -10.40
N ARG A 36 5.37 4.88 -10.37
CA ARG A 36 4.16 5.55 -9.89
C ARG A 36 4.24 5.83 -8.40
N ARG A 37 3.71 6.98 -8.03
CA ARG A 37 3.58 7.42 -6.65
C ARG A 37 2.18 7.14 -6.18
N TYR A 38 2.10 6.77 -4.92
CA TYR A 38 0.85 6.48 -4.24
C TYR A 38 0.82 7.21 -2.91
N GLU A 39 -0.36 7.61 -2.50
CA GLU A 39 -0.62 8.12 -1.17
C GLU A 39 -1.67 7.27 -0.48
N LEU A 40 -1.48 7.06 0.82
CA LEU A 40 -2.39 6.35 1.68
C LEU A 40 -3.49 7.31 2.08
N VAL A 41 -4.69 7.03 1.62
CA VAL A 41 -5.90 7.80 1.95
C VAL A 41 -6.61 7.16 3.14
N SER A 42 -7.23 7.98 3.98
CA SER A 42 -8.05 7.51 5.11
C SER A 42 -9.38 6.90 4.66
N VAL A 43 -9.88 7.35 3.51
CA VAL A 43 -11.12 6.86 2.89
C VAL A 43 -10.77 5.84 1.83
N CYS A 44 -11.34 4.64 1.92
CA CYS A 44 -11.14 3.63 0.90
C CYS A 44 -11.73 4.09 -0.45
N PRO A 45 -10.96 4.15 -1.54
CA PRO A 45 -11.47 4.54 -2.85
C PRO A 45 -12.41 3.49 -3.47
N ASN A 46 -12.41 2.25 -2.95
CA ASN A 46 -13.24 1.17 -3.49
C ASN A 46 -14.63 1.08 -2.86
N CYS A 47 -14.74 1.30 -1.54
CA CYS A 47 -16.02 1.15 -0.82
C CYS A 47 -16.44 2.39 -0.02
N GLY A 48 -15.62 3.45 0.04
CA GLY A 48 -15.93 4.68 0.78
C GLY A 48 -15.76 4.57 2.30
N GLU A 49 -15.32 3.43 2.83
CA GLU A 49 -15.17 3.25 4.27
C GLU A 49 -13.94 3.99 4.81
N HIS A 50 -14.10 4.67 5.93
CA HIS A 50 -13.02 5.31 6.64
C HIS A 50 -12.25 4.26 7.45
N SER A 51 -10.97 4.04 7.11
CA SER A 51 -10.06 3.33 8.01
C SER A 51 -9.45 4.32 8.99
N THR A 52 -9.41 3.94 10.26
CA THR A 52 -8.57 4.60 11.25
C THR A 52 -7.12 4.27 10.94
N ILE A 53 -6.42 5.21 10.28
CA ILE A 53 -4.96 5.17 10.16
C ILE A 53 -4.41 5.34 11.58
N VAL A 54 -4.09 4.22 12.24
CA VAL A 54 -3.48 4.22 13.57
C VAL A 54 -2.13 4.91 13.45
N ARG A 55 -2.05 6.14 13.97
CA ARG A 55 -0.79 6.89 14.03
C ARG A 55 0.21 6.12 14.90
N MET A 56 1.42 5.92 14.37
CA MET A 56 2.63 5.42 15.06
C MET A 56 2.94 3.91 15.04
N SER A 57 2.35 3.10 14.17
CA SER A 57 2.93 1.79 13.81
C SER A 57 3.56 1.86 12.42
N THR A 58 4.84 1.49 12.30
CA THR A 58 5.60 1.34 11.05
C THR A 58 4.93 0.43 10.01
N THR A 59 3.89 -0.29 10.40
CA THR A 59 2.97 -1.07 9.58
C THR A 59 1.70 -0.27 9.29
N ALA A 60 1.78 0.71 8.40
CA ALA A 60 0.56 1.35 7.91
C ALA A 60 -0.25 0.34 7.09
N ILE A 61 -1.53 0.21 7.41
CA ILE A 61 -2.46 -0.71 6.75
C ILE A 61 -2.74 -0.16 5.35
N VAL A 62 -2.21 -0.81 4.31
CA VAL A 62 -2.40 -0.41 2.89
C VAL A 62 -3.64 -1.03 2.24
N ALA A 63 -4.34 -1.90 2.96
CA ALA A 63 -5.55 -2.60 2.51
C ALA A 63 -6.74 -2.25 3.42
N CYS A 64 -7.91 -1.99 2.83
CA CYS A 64 -9.09 -1.63 3.59
C CYS A 64 -9.59 -2.81 4.42
N ASN A 65 -9.95 -2.59 5.69
CA ASN A 65 -10.46 -3.67 6.54
C ASN A 65 -11.79 -4.25 6.05
N HIS A 66 -12.63 -3.44 5.41
CA HIS A 66 -13.94 -3.85 4.93
C HIS A 66 -13.88 -4.61 3.60
N CYS A 67 -13.38 -3.98 2.54
CA CYS A 67 -13.37 -4.57 1.20
C CYS A 67 -12.05 -5.26 0.83
N GLN A 68 -11.02 -5.20 1.69
CA GLN A 68 -9.65 -5.66 1.41
C GLN A 68 -9.00 -4.98 0.17
N GLY A 69 -9.65 -3.96 -0.39
CA GLY A 69 -9.13 -3.18 -1.51
C GLY A 69 -7.99 -2.26 -1.10
N SER A 70 -7.15 -1.88 -2.07
CA SER A 70 -6.03 -0.99 -1.80
C SER A 70 -6.51 0.39 -1.35
N MET A 71 -5.93 0.90 -0.27
CA MET A 71 -6.12 2.26 0.25
C MET A 71 -5.10 3.25 -0.33
N LEU A 72 -4.37 2.81 -1.35
CA LEU A 72 -3.33 3.57 -2.03
C LEU A 72 -3.92 4.21 -3.28
N GLN A 73 -3.87 5.54 -3.33
CA GLN A 73 -4.36 6.31 -4.46
C GLN A 73 -3.19 6.86 -5.26
N VAL A 74 -3.29 6.81 -6.59
CA VAL A 74 -2.28 7.40 -7.49
C VAL A 74 -2.32 8.93 -7.36
N VAL A 75 -1.13 9.52 -7.27
CA VAL A 75 -0.89 10.98 -7.16
C VAL A 75 0.15 11.44 -8.18
#